data_AF-A0A9W8KJ78-F1
#
_entry.id   AF-A0A9W8KJ78-F1
#
_cell.length_a   1.000
_cell.length_b   1.000
_cell.length_c   1.000
_cell.angle_alpha   90.00
_cell.angle_beta   90.00
_cell.angle_gamma   90.00
#
_symmetry.space_group_name_H-M   'P 1'
#
loop_
_entity.id
_entity.type
_entity.pdbx_description
1 polymer ?
#
loop_
_entity_poly.entity_id
_entity_poly.type
_entity_poly.pdbx_seq_one_letter_code
_entity_poly.pdbx_strand_id
1 'polypeptide(L)'
;MDEQFRQWRMKAIVERAASYTAGTLDSRALAALEEQLTYTEFKASVMQGNDGGRLLEYVNTNVIFQAGVDFESKPMVVFCACKLPSAKDVDYDRLLNLIIFRLDEFVENDYTVVLFTSGATHSPGWQWMSKAYRRLDRKYRKNVKSLYVVHPSMWSKVLFQVLGRIVR
;
A
#
# COMPACT_ATOMS: atom_id res chain seq x y z
N MET A 1 -11.40 -8.50 -3.29
CA MET A 1 -10.40 -9.55 -3.57
C MET A 1 -10.50 -10.52 -2.42
N ASP A 2 -11.21 -11.62 -2.66
CA ASP A 2 -11.65 -12.55 -1.63
C ASP A 2 -10.48 -13.16 -0.88
N GLU A 3 -10.62 -13.22 0.44
CA GLU A 3 -9.69 -13.88 1.36
C GLU A 3 -9.56 -15.37 1.01
N GLN A 4 -10.63 -15.97 0.50
CA GLN A 4 -10.66 -17.33 -0.07
C GLN A 4 -9.75 -17.50 -1.29
N PHE A 5 -9.63 -16.47 -2.14
CA PHE A 5 -8.78 -16.52 -3.33
C PHE A 5 -7.29 -16.38 -2.98
N ARG A 6 -6.97 -15.58 -1.95
CA ARG A 6 -5.61 -15.49 -1.39
C ARG A 6 -5.22 -16.81 -0.73
N GLN A 7 -6.13 -17.42 0.04
CA GLN A 7 -5.93 -18.73 0.68
C GLN A 7 -5.73 -19.86 -0.34
N TRP A 8 -6.55 -19.93 -1.39
CA TRP A 8 -6.42 -20.96 -2.43
C TRP A 8 -5.11 -20.85 -3.21
N ARG A 9 -4.68 -19.63 -3.54
CA ARG A 9 -3.40 -19.39 -4.24
C ARG A 9 -2.20 -19.68 -3.34
N MET A 10 -2.21 -19.24 -2.08
CA MET A 10 -1.18 -19.60 -1.09
C MET A 10 -1.05 -21.12 -0.95
N LYS A 11 -2.17 -21.84 -0.86
CA LYS A 11 -2.15 -23.30 -0.71
C LYS A 11 -1.53 -24.02 -1.92
N ALA A 12 -1.85 -23.56 -3.14
CA ALA A 12 -1.29 -24.11 -4.38
C ALA A 12 0.21 -23.81 -4.55
N ILE A 13 0.70 -22.69 -4.02
CA ILE A 13 2.12 -22.30 -4.07
C ILE A 13 2.94 -23.13 -3.08
N VAL A 14 2.42 -23.34 -1.87
CA VAL A 14 3.07 -24.17 -0.84
C VAL A 14 3.19 -25.62 -1.32
N GLU A 15 2.13 -26.20 -1.88
CA GLU A 15 2.17 -27.55 -2.45
C GLU A 15 3.18 -27.68 -3.58
N ARG A 16 3.33 -26.64 -4.41
CA ARG A 16 4.26 -26.65 -5.54
C ARG A 16 5.71 -26.43 -5.09
N ALA A 17 5.96 -25.54 -4.14
CA ALA A 17 7.29 -25.30 -3.58
C ALA A 17 7.79 -26.48 -2.72
N ALA A 18 6.92 -27.10 -1.94
CA ALA A 18 7.23 -28.30 -1.15
C ALA A 18 7.62 -29.51 -2.03
N SER A 19 7.11 -29.58 -3.26
CA SER A 19 7.49 -30.62 -4.23
C SER A 19 8.93 -30.51 -4.74
N TYR A 20 9.56 -29.33 -4.64
CA TYR A 20 10.93 -29.08 -5.09
C TYR A 20 11.99 -29.18 -3.98
N THR A 21 11.60 -29.10 -2.71
CA THR A 21 12.52 -28.97 -1.55
C THR A 21 12.40 -30.10 -0.54
N ALA A 22 12.10 -31.33 -0.99
CA ALA A 22 11.93 -32.53 -0.17
C ALA A 22 13.19 -32.99 0.62
N GLY A 23 14.17 -32.12 0.85
CA GLY A 23 15.30 -32.37 1.73
C GLY A 23 15.86 -31.06 2.28
N THR A 24 15.81 -30.92 3.61
CA THR A 24 16.77 -30.11 4.39
C THR A 24 16.55 -28.60 4.49
N LEU A 25 15.30 -28.09 4.49
CA LEU A 25 15.03 -26.71 4.89
C LEU A 25 14.34 -26.66 6.26
N ASP A 26 14.90 -25.88 7.17
CA ASP A 26 14.34 -25.65 8.51
C ASP A 26 13.01 -24.86 8.40
N SER A 27 12.13 -25.05 9.38
CA SER A 27 10.79 -24.45 9.47
C SER A 27 10.77 -22.92 9.25
N ARG A 28 11.84 -22.23 9.67
CA ARG A 28 12.03 -20.78 9.45
C ARG A 28 12.35 -20.43 8.00
N ALA A 29 13.13 -21.26 7.32
CA ALA A 29 13.50 -21.04 5.91
C ALA A 29 12.29 -21.25 4.99
N LEU A 30 11.43 -22.22 5.32
CA LEU A 30 10.16 -22.44 4.61
C LEU A 30 9.22 -21.22 4.75
N ALA A 31 9.06 -20.69 5.96
CA ALA A 31 8.24 -19.49 6.18
C ALA A 31 8.76 -18.25 5.43
N ALA A 32 10.08 -18.03 5.41
CA ALA A 32 10.68 -16.93 4.66
C ALA A 32 10.50 -17.08 3.14
N LEU A 33 10.56 -18.31 2.62
CA LEU A 33 10.31 -18.60 1.20
C LEU A 33 8.83 -18.41 0.84
N GLU A 34 7.90 -18.82 1.71
CA GLU A 34 6.46 -18.57 1.54
C GLU A 34 6.15 -17.07 1.47
N GLU A 35 6.76 -16.28 2.35
CA GLU A 35 6.62 -14.83 2.35
C GLU A 35 7.19 -14.19 1.07
N GLN A 36 8.39 -14.61 0.64
CA GLN A 36 9.02 -14.14 -0.60
C GLN A 36 8.23 -14.52 -1.87
N LEU A 37 7.68 -15.73 -1.94
CA LEU A 37 6.83 -16.18 -3.05
C LEU A 37 5.52 -15.40 -3.10
N THR A 38 4.92 -15.14 -1.94
CA THR A 38 3.70 -14.33 -1.85
C THR A 38 3.95 -12.89 -2.30
N TYR A 39 5.07 -12.29 -1.90
CA TYR A 39 5.48 -10.95 -2.33
C TYR A 39 5.76 -10.89 -3.84
N THR A 40 6.49 -11.85 -4.40
CA THR A 40 6.84 -11.87 -5.83
C THR A 40 5.62 -12.07 -6.73
N GLU A 41 4.69 -12.95 -6.36
CA GLU A 41 3.44 -13.11 -7.10
C GLU A 41 2.49 -11.94 -6.94
N PHE A 42 2.39 -11.37 -5.73
CA PHE A 42 1.61 -10.15 -5.51
C PHE A 42 2.17 -9.02 -6.37
N LYS A 43 3.49 -8.81 -6.34
CA LYS A 43 4.20 -7.85 -7.20
C LYS A 43 3.89 -8.12 -8.68
N ALA A 44 3.99 -9.35 -9.16
CA ALA A 44 3.64 -9.72 -10.52
C ALA A 44 2.18 -9.38 -10.87
N SER A 45 1.23 -9.65 -9.97
CA SER A 45 -0.19 -9.35 -10.18
C SER A 45 -0.51 -7.84 -10.18
N VAL A 46 0.26 -7.05 -9.43
CA VAL A 46 0.13 -5.59 -9.38
C VAL A 46 0.75 -4.95 -10.64
N MET A 47 1.86 -5.53 -11.12
CA MET A 47 2.56 -5.15 -12.33
C MET A 47 1.77 -5.54 -13.60
N GLN A 48 1.01 -6.63 -13.55
CA GLN A 48 0.10 -7.06 -14.61
C GLN A 48 -1.08 -6.08 -14.72
N GLY A 49 -0.92 -5.07 -15.55
CA GLY A 49 -2.05 -4.40 -16.17
C GLY A 49 -1.76 -4.09 -17.62
N ASN A 50 -2.82 -3.75 -18.34
CA ASN A 50 -2.78 -3.51 -19.78
C ASN A 50 -2.01 -2.22 -20.19
N ASP A 51 -1.31 -1.59 -19.25
CA ASP A 51 -0.61 -0.32 -19.38
C ASP A 51 0.92 -0.47 -19.37
N GLY A 52 1.45 -1.70 -19.28
CA GLY A 52 2.88 -1.98 -19.32
C GLY A 52 3.67 -1.37 -18.16
N GLY A 53 3.03 -1.13 -17.00
CA GLY A 53 3.68 -0.58 -15.81
C GLY A 53 3.71 0.95 -15.73
N ARG A 54 3.13 1.66 -16.70
CA ARG A 54 3.05 3.14 -16.68
C ARG A 54 2.36 3.70 -15.43
N LEU A 55 1.29 3.06 -14.96
CA LEU A 55 0.61 3.51 -13.75
C LEU A 55 1.48 3.36 -12.51
N LEU A 56 2.28 2.31 -12.42
CA LEU A 56 3.22 2.12 -11.32
C LEU A 56 4.30 3.22 -11.32
N GLU A 57 4.91 3.46 -12.47
CA GLU A 57 5.93 4.50 -12.62
C GLU A 57 5.35 5.87 -12.24
N TYR A 58 4.12 6.15 -12.68
CA TYR A 58 3.40 7.35 -12.30
C TYR A 58 3.18 7.45 -10.79
N VAL A 59 2.75 6.36 -10.13
CA VAL A 59 2.55 6.33 -8.67
C VAL A 59 3.86 6.57 -7.92
N ASN A 60 4.93 5.90 -8.32
CA ASN A 60 6.24 6.02 -7.68
C ASN A 60 6.87 7.41 -7.84
N THR A 61 6.55 8.10 -8.93
CA THR A 61 7.14 9.41 -9.23
C THR A 61 6.28 10.56 -8.73
N ASN A 62 4.96 10.46 -8.88
CA ASN A 62 4.04 11.58 -8.68
C ASN A 62 3.14 11.46 -7.45
N VAL A 63 2.86 10.24 -6.97
CA VAL A 63 1.89 10.01 -5.89
C VAL A 63 2.60 9.73 -4.57
N ILE A 64 3.59 8.83 -4.55
CA ILE A 64 4.30 8.43 -3.34
C ILE A 64 5.80 8.43 -3.59
N PHE A 65 6.51 9.31 -2.90
CA PHE A 65 7.97 9.35 -2.95
C PHE A 65 8.56 9.56 -1.56
N GLN A 66 9.77 9.06 -1.38
CA GLN A 66 10.54 9.28 -0.16
C GLN A 66 11.19 10.66 -0.23
N ALA A 67 10.87 11.52 0.74
CA ALA A 67 11.37 12.90 0.78
C ALA A 67 12.57 13.10 1.70
N GLY A 68 13.04 12.04 2.35
CA GLY A 68 14.23 12.05 3.20
C GLY A 68 13.97 11.43 4.56
N VAL A 69 14.59 12.00 5.59
CA VAL A 69 14.46 11.58 6.98
C VAL A 69 13.96 12.72 7.86
N ASP A 70 13.19 12.35 8.88
CA ASP A 70 12.72 13.16 10.00
C ASP A 70 13.89 13.63 10.89
N PHE A 71 13.66 14.61 11.77
CA PHE A 71 14.51 14.97 12.91
C PHE A 71 14.91 13.77 13.78
N GLU A 72 14.05 12.75 13.86
CA GLU A 72 14.34 11.48 14.55
C GLU A 72 15.00 10.41 13.67
N SER A 73 15.53 10.80 12.50
CA SER A 73 16.13 9.88 11.53
C SER A 73 15.17 8.81 10.97
N LYS A 74 13.87 9.06 11.03
CA LYS A 74 12.84 8.15 10.50
C LYS A 74 12.56 8.45 9.04
N PRO A 75 12.30 7.43 8.19
CA PRO A 75 11.97 7.66 6.79
C PRO A 75 10.70 8.51 6.67
N MET A 76 10.80 9.57 5.85
CA MET A 76 9.69 10.47 5.56
C MET A 76 9.11 10.17 4.19
N VAL A 77 7.84 9.80 4.18
CA VAL A 77 7.09 9.45 2.97
C VAL A 77 6.14 10.58 2.64
N VAL A 78 6.25 11.12 1.43
CA VAL A 78 5.34 12.12 0.90
C VAL A 78 4.26 11.45 0.09
N PHE A 79 3.00 11.76 0.42
CA PHE A 79 1.83 11.36 -0.33
C PHE A 79 1.15 12.57 -0.97
N CYS A 80 1.17 12.61 -2.30
CA CYS A 80 0.58 13.67 -3.10
C CYS A 80 -0.83 13.26 -3.57
N ALA A 81 -1.85 13.57 -2.76
CA ALA A 81 -3.23 13.28 -3.13
C ALA A 81 -3.73 14.11 -4.33
N CYS A 82 -3.03 15.20 -4.64
CA CYS A 82 -3.39 16.14 -5.69
C CYS A 82 -3.05 15.63 -7.10
N LYS A 83 -2.12 14.67 -7.17
CA LYS A 83 -1.65 14.05 -8.41
C LYS A 83 -2.37 12.74 -8.71
N LEU A 84 -3.45 12.43 -8.00
CA LEU A 84 -4.23 11.23 -8.28
C LEU A 84 -4.85 11.33 -9.69
N PRO A 85 -4.73 10.28 -10.51
CA PRO A 85 -5.30 10.27 -11.85
C PRO A 85 -6.84 10.27 -11.78
N SER A 86 -7.50 10.70 -12.84
CA SER A 86 -8.97 10.73 -12.92
C SER A 86 -9.57 9.32 -12.79
N ALA A 87 -10.65 9.20 -12.01
CA ALA A 87 -11.39 7.94 -11.79
C ALA A 87 -12.06 7.36 -13.03
N LYS A 88 -12.12 8.12 -14.12
CA LYS A 88 -12.65 7.66 -15.40
C LYS A 88 -11.61 6.92 -16.23
N ASP A 89 -10.34 7.24 -16.03
CA ASP A 89 -9.26 6.81 -16.92
C ASP A 89 -8.43 5.67 -16.32
N VAL A 90 -8.50 5.48 -15.00
CA VAL A 90 -7.68 4.51 -14.26
C VAL A 90 -8.55 3.65 -13.35
N ASP A 91 -8.24 2.35 -13.28
CA ASP A 91 -8.80 1.46 -12.28
C ASP A 91 -8.26 1.83 -10.89
N TYR A 92 -9.14 2.41 -10.08
CA TYR A 92 -8.86 2.85 -8.73
C TYR A 92 -8.60 1.71 -7.73
N ASP A 93 -9.07 0.48 -8.00
CA ASP A 93 -8.73 -0.68 -7.18
C ASP A 93 -7.29 -1.13 -7.42
N ARG A 94 -6.83 -1.05 -8.67
CA ARG A 94 -5.42 -1.28 -9.03
C ARG A 94 -4.51 -0.18 -8.50
N LEU A 95 -4.92 1.08 -8.62
CA LEU A 95 -4.20 2.21 -8.03
C LEU A 95 -4.01 2.03 -6.51
N LEU A 96 -5.05 1.60 -5.81
CA LEU A 96 -4.97 1.32 -4.39
C LEU A 96 -3.98 0.19 -4.08
N ASN A 97 -3.94 -0.88 -4.88
CA ASN A 97 -2.95 -1.95 -4.70
C ASN A 97 -1.52 -1.44 -4.87
N LEU A 98 -1.26 -0.58 -5.85
CA LEU A 98 0.05 0.03 -6.08
C LEU A 98 0.47 0.92 -4.92
N ILE A 99 -0.45 1.73 -4.41
CA ILE A 99 -0.24 2.57 -3.22
C ILE A 99 0.11 1.72 -2.01
N ILE A 100 -0.66 0.66 -1.75
CA ILE A 100 -0.43 -0.26 -0.63
C ILE A 100 0.92 -0.96 -0.79
N PHE A 101 1.23 -1.47 -1.97
CA PHE A 101 2.51 -2.12 -2.26
C PHE A 101 3.69 -1.19 -1.97
N ARG A 102 3.59 0.08 -2.40
CA ARG A 102 4.64 1.07 -2.14
C ARG A 102 4.75 1.44 -0.67
N LEU A 103 3.62 1.53 0.05
CA LEU A 103 3.61 1.79 1.49
C LEU A 103 4.15 0.61 2.31
N ASP A 104 4.01 -0.63 1.81
CA ASP A 104 4.50 -1.83 2.49
C ASP A 104 6.01 -1.82 2.69
N GLU A 105 6.75 -1.25 1.74
CA GLU A 105 8.21 -1.08 1.84
C GLU A 105 8.64 -0.13 2.97
N PHE A 106 7.76 0.80 3.36
CA PHE A 106 8.02 1.75 4.45
C PHE A 106 7.40 1.34 5.78
N VAL A 107 6.39 0.46 5.75
CA VAL A 107 5.62 0.09 6.94
C VAL A 107 6.41 -0.79 7.91
N GLU A 108 7.50 -1.43 7.48
CA GLU A 108 8.32 -2.27 8.37
C GLU A 108 8.94 -1.47 9.54
N ASN A 109 9.13 -0.16 9.37
CA ASN A 109 9.71 0.72 10.36
C ASN A 109 8.75 1.86 10.72
N ASP A 110 9.02 2.53 11.84
CA ASP A 110 8.32 3.77 12.17
C ASP A 110 8.58 4.82 11.09
N TYR A 111 7.53 5.39 10.52
CA TYR A 111 7.63 6.35 9.43
C TYR A 111 6.78 7.59 9.67
N THR A 112 7.20 8.68 9.05
CA THR A 112 6.49 9.96 9.08
C THR A 112 5.86 10.18 7.70
N VAL A 113 4.57 10.51 7.68
CA VAL A 113 3.82 10.73 6.43
C VAL A 113 3.53 12.22 6.27
N VAL A 114 3.83 12.76 5.10
CA VAL A 114 3.45 14.13 4.72
C VAL A 114 2.42 14.04 3.60
N LEU A 115 1.19 14.44 3.92
CA LEU A 115 0.05 14.42 3.02
C LEU A 115 -0.13 15.81 2.38
N PHE A 116 0.12 15.91 1.08
CA PHE A 116 -0.24 17.09 0.30
C PHE A 116 -1.64 16.93 -0.29
N THR A 117 -2.54 17.84 0.08
CA THR A 117 -3.94 17.83 -0.39
C THR A 117 -4.34 19.06 -1.20
N SER A 118 -3.42 20.00 -1.44
CA SER A 118 -3.67 21.23 -2.22
C SER A 118 -3.86 20.99 -3.73
N GLY A 119 -5.02 21.35 -4.29
CA GLY A 119 -5.26 21.26 -5.73
C GLY A 119 -5.67 19.88 -6.22
N ALA A 120 -6.24 19.03 -5.36
CA ALA A 120 -6.80 17.73 -5.75
C ALA A 120 -8.09 17.90 -6.58
N THR A 121 -7.94 18.07 -7.90
CA THR A 121 -9.06 18.20 -8.86
C THR A 121 -9.87 16.91 -8.99
N HIS A 122 -9.24 15.75 -8.78
CA HIS A 122 -9.87 14.43 -8.87
C HIS A 122 -9.82 13.72 -7.52
N SER A 123 -10.66 14.16 -6.59
CA SER A 123 -10.77 13.51 -5.28
C SER A 123 -11.54 12.18 -5.41
N PRO A 124 -11.04 11.07 -4.85
CA PRO A 124 -11.80 9.82 -4.79
C PRO A 124 -13.15 10.01 -4.09
N GLY A 125 -14.18 9.29 -4.55
CA GLY A 125 -15.47 9.23 -3.87
C GLY A 125 -15.36 8.65 -2.45
N TRP A 126 -16.30 9.00 -1.58
CA TRP A 126 -16.35 8.54 -0.19
C TRP A 126 -16.38 7.00 -0.05
N GLN A 127 -17.06 6.30 -0.97
CA GLN A 127 -17.11 4.84 -0.97
C GLN A 127 -15.72 4.24 -1.23
N TRP A 128 -14.96 4.81 -2.16
CA TRP A 128 -13.59 4.35 -2.43
C TRP A 128 -12.68 4.68 -1.24
N MET A 129 -12.79 5.87 -0.64
CA MET A 129 -12.02 6.24 0.54
C MET A 129 -12.24 5.27 1.70
N SER A 130 -13.50 4.92 1.97
CA SER A 130 -13.86 3.95 3.00
C SER A 130 -13.35 2.54 2.67
N LYS A 131 -13.38 2.14 1.38
CA LYS A 131 -12.81 0.87 0.91
C LYS A 131 -11.30 0.86 1.07
N ALA A 132 -10.61 1.91 0.64
CA ALA A 132 -9.18 2.10 0.79
C ALA A 132 -8.78 2.02 2.27
N TYR A 133 -9.48 2.77 3.12
CA TYR A 133 -9.26 2.76 4.56
C TYR A 133 -9.41 1.37 5.19
N ARG A 134 -10.44 0.60 4.81
CA ARG A 134 -10.62 -0.78 5.28
C ARG A 134 -9.56 -1.74 4.75
N ARG A 135 -9.03 -1.50 3.55
CA ARG A 135 -7.96 -2.30 2.95
C ARG A 135 -6.59 -1.96 3.51
N LEU A 136 -6.39 -0.75 4.02
CA LEU A 136 -5.23 -0.38 4.81
C LEU A 136 -5.33 -1.06 6.18
N ASP A 137 -4.58 -2.15 6.31
CA ASP A 137 -4.49 -2.94 7.54
C ASP A 137 -3.99 -2.10 8.75
N ARG A 138 -4.18 -2.61 9.96
CA ARG A 138 -3.79 -1.97 11.23
C ARG A 138 -2.30 -1.60 11.27
N LYS A 139 -1.43 -2.35 10.58
CA LYS A 139 0.03 -2.09 10.53
C LYS A 139 0.36 -0.70 9.99
N TYR A 140 -0.32 -0.25 8.94
CA TYR A 140 -0.09 1.07 8.34
C TYR A 140 -0.49 2.22 9.26
N ARG A 141 -1.41 1.98 10.21
CA ARG A 141 -1.87 2.99 11.15
C ARG A 141 -1.03 3.05 12.41
N LYS A 142 -0.50 1.91 12.86
CA LYS A 142 0.32 1.82 14.08
C LYS A 142 1.73 2.37 13.89
N ASN A 143 2.31 2.20 12.71
CA ASN A 143 3.72 2.53 12.47
C ASN A 143 3.90 3.98 11.97
N VAL A 144 2.79 4.71 11.74
CA VAL A 144 2.84 6.14 11.45
C VAL A 144 3.04 6.90 12.76
N LYS A 145 4.23 7.46 12.95
CA LYS A 145 4.53 8.25 14.16
C LYS A 145 3.93 9.66 14.07
N SER A 146 4.04 10.28 12.90
CA SER A 146 3.60 11.64 12.67
C SER A 146 3.02 11.75 11.26
N LEU A 147 1.85 12.39 11.16
CA LEU A 147 1.15 12.64 9.91
C LEU A 147 0.95 14.13 9.74
N TYR A 148 1.73 14.73 8.84
CA TYR A 148 1.67 16.15 8.52
C TYR A 148 0.73 16.38 7.35
N VAL A 149 -0.22 17.29 7.49
CA VAL A 149 -1.17 17.62 6.41
C VAL A 149 -0.89 19.00 5.90
N VAL A 150 -0.46 19.08 4.65
CA VAL A 150 -0.22 20.33 3.97
C VAL A 150 -1.48 20.71 3.19
N HIS A 151 -2.10 21.81 3.62
CA HIS A 151 -3.36 22.37 3.11
C HIS A 151 -4.58 21.43 3.21
N PRO A 152 -5.20 21.29 4.40
CA PRO A 152 -6.26 20.31 4.61
C PRO A 152 -7.47 20.55 3.70
N SER A 153 -7.88 19.50 3.00
CA SER A 153 -9.14 19.45 2.25
C SER A 153 -10.29 18.93 3.12
N MET A 154 -11.54 19.09 2.67
CA MET A 154 -12.71 18.59 3.41
C MET A 154 -12.65 17.08 3.61
N TRP A 155 -12.16 16.32 2.63
CA TRP A 155 -12.03 14.87 2.77
C TRP A 155 -10.91 14.45 3.73
N SER A 156 -9.80 15.21 3.81
CA SER A 156 -8.72 14.89 4.73
C SER A 156 -9.20 15.07 6.16
N LYS A 157 -9.95 16.14 6.46
CA LYS A 157 -10.60 16.34 7.76
C LYS A 157 -11.48 15.17 8.17
N VAL A 158 -12.32 14.66 7.26
CA VAL A 158 -13.17 13.50 7.54
C VAL A 158 -12.34 12.23 7.74
N LEU A 159 -11.29 12.03 6.95
CA LEU A 159 -10.36 10.91 7.13
C LEU A 159 -9.71 10.93 8.52
N PHE A 160 -9.31 12.11 9.02
CA PHE A 160 -8.78 12.26 10.39
C PHE A 160 -9.83 12.01 11.47
N GLN A 161 -11.08 12.41 11.27
CA GLN A 161 -12.15 12.09 12.23
C GLN A 161 -12.41 10.59 12.33
N VAL A 162 -12.24 9.84 11.23
CA VAL A 162 -12.37 8.38 11.21
C VAL A 162 -11.12 7.71 11.80
N LEU A 163 -9.92 8.16 11.41
CA LEU A 163 -8.63 7.67 11.94
C LEU A 163 -8.49 7.92 13.45
N GLY A 164 -8.77 9.14 13.90
CA GLY A 164 -8.67 9.56 15.29
C GLY A 164 -9.72 8.93 16.20
N ARG A 165 -10.85 8.45 15.65
CA ARG A 165 -11.80 7.61 16.41
C ARG A 165 -11.25 6.21 16.70
N ILE A 166 -10.30 5.73 15.91
CA ILE A 166 -9.77 4.36 15.98
C ILE A 166 -8.44 4.31 16.76
N VAL A 167 -7.69 5.41 16.81
CA VAL A 167 -6.52 5.54 17.70
C VAL A 167 -7.02 6.03 19.05
N ARG A 168 -7.22 5.09 19.99
CA ARG A 168 -7.40 5.34 21.41
C ARG A 168 -6.42 4.48 22.18
#